data_AF-A0A837KJU8-F1
#
_entry.id   AF-A0A837KJU8-F1
#
_cell.length_a   1.000
_cell.length_b   1.000
_cell.length_c   1.000
_cell.angle_alpha   90.00
_cell.angle_beta   90.00
_cell.angle_gamma   90.00
#
_symmetry.space_group_name_H-M   'P 1'
#
loop_
_entity.id
_entity.type
_entity.pdbx_description
1 polymer ?
#
loop_
_entity_poly.entity_id
_entity_poly.type
_entity_poly.pdbx_seq_one_letter_code
_entity_poly.pdbx_strand_id
1 'polypeptide(L)'
;MFNPETKTAFLQGYKENTQKAYSRVFNLTMKFEVEKDKDLLHFTLDEIETALHSFHASTGDSLNTAGRTISAYLNWARAEGLREDTNPLESVSKEWFKNMVVNTHKQFITKQEIDAIIDQCNNDQDSVILSLLFEGAGGKEVSELRNLKREQVNDEKRTLILINDKEETREIPISEQCLKLIDGAIKQKDYLKGNGEMRRDHLKETSELIETGYVIRPAKTRNVHMEQVSPHLIYGRLHALEEYFGLDNLRVKTIQRSGMIWMGKQLLERDCELGKEQYYAICERFGVSKVMNGNKLEYLWWGLKDFVNPDMIAALYE
;
A
#
# COMPACT_ATOMS: atom_id res chain seq x y z
N MET A 1 -27.11 9.11 0.63
CA MET A 1 -27.73 7.78 0.55
C MET A 1 -29.15 7.92 0.02
N PHE A 2 -29.54 7.12 -0.98
CA PHE A 2 -30.95 6.92 -1.37
C PHE A 2 -31.69 6.18 -0.24
N ASN A 3 -32.95 6.51 0.06
CA ASN A 3 -33.72 5.95 1.20
C ASN A 3 -32.92 5.87 2.51
N PRO A 4 -32.58 7.03 3.11
CA PRO A 4 -31.66 7.09 4.25
C PRO A 4 -32.20 6.39 5.50
N GLU A 5 -33.52 6.33 5.70
CA GLU A 5 -34.15 5.69 6.87
C GLU A 5 -33.85 4.19 6.92
N THR A 6 -34.13 3.46 5.83
CA THR A 6 -33.87 2.03 5.72
C THR A 6 -32.40 1.69 5.88
N LYS A 7 -31.51 2.47 5.25
CA LYS A 7 -30.06 2.24 5.37
C LYS A 7 -29.54 2.58 6.76
N THR A 8 -30.10 3.59 7.42
CA THR A 8 -29.74 3.91 8.80
C THR A 8 -30.18 2.80 9.75
N ALA A 9 -31.38 2.22 9.55
CA ALA A 9 -31.86 1.08 10.34
C ALA A 9 -30.91 -0.13 10.22
N PHE A 10 -30.45 -0.45 9.01
CA PHE A 10 -29.42 -1.49 8.81
C PHE A 10 -28.11 -1.17 9.55
N LEU A 11 -27.65 0.07 9.49
CA LEU A 11 -26.36 0.48 10.07
C LEU A 11 -26.36 0.47 11.60
N GLN A 12 -27.50 0.65 12.26
CA GLN A 12 -27.62 0.66 13.73
C GLN A 12 -27.13 -0.64 14.38
N GLY A 13 -27.15 -1.77 13.66
CA GLY A 13 -26.64 -3.05 14.15
C GLY A 13 -25.11 -3.17 14.21
N TYR A 14 -24.35 -2.16 13.75
CA TYR A 14 -22.90 -2.23 13.61
C TYR A 14 -22.16 -1.17 14.44
N LYS A 15 -20.87 -1.42 14.72
CA LYS A 15 -19.98 -0.45 15.37
C LYS A 15 -19.70 0.76 14.46
N GLU A 16 -19.40 1.92 15.05
CA GLU A 16 -19.22 3.20 14.33
C GLU A 16 -18.26 3.13 13.12
N ASN A 17 -17.11 2.46 13.26
CA ASN A 17 -16.16 2.31 12.15
C ASN A 17 -16.74 1.48 10.99
N THR A 18 -17.49 0.43 11.29
CA THR A 18 -18.19 -0.38 10.29
C THR A 18 -19.31 0.42 9.64
N GLN A 19 -20.04 1.22 10.41
CA GLN A 19 -21.06 2.11 9.86
C GLN A 19 -20.46 3.08 8.85
N LYS A 20 -19.34 3.74 9.20
CA LYS A 20 -18.62 4.64 8.28
C LYS A 20 -18.19 3.93 7.00
N ALA A 21 -17.69 2.70 7.10
CA ALA A 21 -17.29 1.92 5.94
C ALA A 21 -18.49 1.56 5.04
N TYR A 22 -19.59 1.09 5.63
CA TYR A 22 -20.79 0.69 4.88
C TYR A 22 -21.50 1.89 4.26
N SER A 23 -21.59 3.03 4.96
CA SER A 23 -22.13 4.27 4.43
C SER A 23 -21.40 4.77 3.19
N ARG A 24 -20.08 4.55 3.09
CA ARG A 24 -19.31 4.88 1.88
C ARG A 24 -19.81 4.08 0.67
N VAL A 25 -20.06 2.78 0.84
CA VAL A 25 -20.61 1.91 -0.22
C VAL A 25 -21.98 2.43 -0.67
N PHE A 26 -22.87 2.75 0.28
CA PHE A 26 -24.20 3.29 -0.05
C PHE A 26 -24.19 4.66 -0.71
N ASN A 27 -23.19 5.49 -0.40
CA ASN A 27 -23.02 6.77 -1.08
C ASN A 27 -22.52 6.58 -2.51
N LEU A 28 -21.68 5.57 -2.77
CA LEU A 28 -21.23 5.24 -4.12
C LEU A 28 -22.36 4.63 -4.98
N THR A 29 -23.24 3.79 -4.39
CA THR A 29 -24.40 3.24 -5.11
C THR A 29 -25.50 4.26 -5.35
N MET A 30 -25.58 5.31 -4.52
CA MET A 30 -26.67 6.31 -4.57
C MET A 30 -26.90 6.90 -5.96
N LYS A 31 -25.83 7.17 -6.72
CA LYS A 31 -25.96 7.71 -8.08
C LYS A 31 -26.82 6.80 -8.96
N PHE A 32 -26.59 5.48 -8.89
CA PHE A 32 -27.32 4.48 -9.67
C PHE A 32 -28.75 4.30 -9.17
N GLU A 33 -28.94 4.38 -7.86
CA GLU A 33 -30.28 4.28 -7.26
C GLU A 33 -31.17 5.46 -7.70
N VAL A 34 -30.59 6.67 -7.75
CA VAL A 34 -31.26 7.87 -8.27
C VAL A 34 -31.51 7.76 -9.78
N GLU A 35 -30.50 7.34 -10.56
CA GLU A 35 -30.64 7.19 -12.02
C GLU A 35 -31.70 6.16 -12.43
N LYS A 36 -31.87 5.12 -11.62
CA LYS A 36 -32.84 4.03 -11.87
C LYS A 36 -34.17 4.22 -11.16
N ASP A 37 -34.30 5.26 -10.32
CA ASP A 37 -35.41 5.45 -9.38
C ASP A 37 -35.75 4.15 -8.62
N LYS A 38 -34.69 3.49 -8.15
CA LYS A 38 -34.77 2.12 -7.63
C LYS A 38 -33.78 1.96 -6.48
N ASP A 39 -34.26 1.46 -5.35
CA ASP A 39 -33.39 1.18 -4.21
C ASP A 39 -32.46 -0.01 -4.51
N LEU A 40 -31.22 0.06 -4.00
CA LEU A 40 -30.23 -1.01 -4.01
C LEU A 40 -30.81 -2.35 -3.53
N LEU A 41 -31.77 -2.33 -2.61
CA LEU A 41 -32.45 -3.51 -2.10
C LEU A 41 -33.21 -4.29 -3.18
N HIS A 42 -33.49 -3.69 -4.33
CA HIS A 42 -34.13 -4.33 -5.48
C HIS A 42 -33.19 -4.55 -6.67
N PHE A 43 -31.90 -4.25 -6.55
CA PHE A 43 -30.97 -4.42 -7.66
C PHE A 43 -30.79 -5.89 -8.04
N THR A 44 -30.66 -6.12 -9.35
CA THR A 44 -30.24 -7.40 -9.95
C THR A 44 -28.71 -7.53 -9.92
N LEU A 45 -28.18 -8.71 -10.26
CA LEU A 45 -26.73 -8.93 -10.32
C LEU A 45 -26.05 -7.96 -11.30
N ASP A 46 -26.58 -7.80 -12.51
CA ASP A 46 -26.03 -6.92 -13.54
C ASP A 46 -26.04 -5.43 -13.12
N GLU A 47 -27.06 -5.02 -12.37
CA GLU A 47 -27.15 -3.66 -11.84
C GLU A 47 -26.13 -3.41 -10.73
N ILE A 48 -25.88 -4.43 -9.88
CA ILE A 48 -24.82 -4.38 -8.88
C ILE A 48 -23.45 -4.37 -9.55
N GLU A 49 -23.24 -5.19 -10.58
CA GLU A 49 -22.00 -5.21 -11.37
C GLU A 49 -21.70 -3.84 -11.98
N THR A 50 -22.70 -3.22 -12.62
CA THR A 50 -22.60 -1.88 -13.19
C THR A 50 -22.25 -0.84 -12.11
N ALA A 51 -22.90 -0.90 -10.96
CA ALA A 51 -22.60 0.01 -9.86
C ALA A 51 -21.16 -0.19 -9.35
N LEU A 52 -20.72 -1.44 -9.17
CA LEU A 52 -19.36 -1.76 -8.71
C LEU A 52 -18.27 -1.32 -9.69
N HIS A 53 -18.49 -1.39 -11.01
CA HIS A 53 -17.53 -0.87 -12.00
C HIS A 53 -17.27 0.63 -11.85
N SER A 54 -18.27 1.40 -11.41
CA SER A 54 -18.12 2.84 -11.18
C SER A 54 -17.33 3.21 -9.92
N PHE A 55 -17.02 2.23 -9.06
CA PHE A 55 -16.27 2.50 -7.84
C PHE A 55 -14.79 2.79 -8.14
N HIS A 56 -14.35 2.58 -9.39
CA HIS A 56 -12.98 2.78 -9.85
C HIS A 56 -11.95 2.14 -8.91
N ALA A 57 -12.30 0.98 -8.34
CA ALA A 57 -11.47 0.28 -7.39
C ALA A 57 -10.23 -0.29 -8.08
N SER A 58 -9.06 -0.06 -7.49
CA SER A 58 -7.78 -0.56 -8.01
C SER A 58 -7.52 -2.03 -7.72
N THR A 59 -8.34 -2.69 -6.89
CA THR A 59 -8.16 -4.10 -6.54
C THR A 59 -9.49 -4.86 -6.42
N GLY A 60 -9.48 -6.14 -6.81
CA GLY A 60 -10.65 -7.02 -6.67
C GLY A 60 -11.05 -7.25 -5.21
N ASP A 61 -10.11 -7.15 -4.26
CA ASP A 61 -10.42 -7.23 -2.82
C ASP A 61 -11.25 -6.04 -2.33
N SER A 62 -10.99 -4.85 -2.86
CA SER A 62 -11.79 -3.66 -2.57
C SER A 62 -13.22 -3.82 -3.10
N LEU A 63 -13.37 -4.32 -4.33
CA LEU A 63 -14.69 -4.62 -4.91
C LEU A 63 -15.40 -5.75 -4.16
N ASN A 64 -14.70 -6.82 -3.79
CA ASN A 64 -15.25 -7.90 -2.99
C ASN A 64 -15.73 -7.37 -1.64
N THR A 65 -14.96 -6.51 -0.96
CA THR A 65 -15.38 -5.89 0.30
C THR A 65 -16.67 -5.09 0.13
N ALA A 66 -16.75 -4.25 -0.90
CA ALA A 66 -17.96 -3.51 -1.23
C ALA A 66 -19.14 -4.45 -1.55
N GLY A 67 -18.92 -5.49 -2.34
CA GLY A 67 -19.89 -6.53 -2.64
C GLY A 67 -20.38 -7.27 -1.39
N ARG A 68 -19.50 -7.57 -0.43
CA ARG A 68 -19.90 -8.18 0.85
C ARG A 68 -20.73 -7.23 1.71
N THR A 69 -20.45 -5.92 1.68
CA THR A 69 -21.33 -4.92 2.30
C THR A 69 -22.72 -4.90 1.65
N ILE A 70 -22.81 -4.89 0.33
CA ILE A 70 -24.09 -4.93 -0.41
C ILE A 70 -24.82 -6.23 -0.07
N SER A 71 -24.13 -7.37 -0.15
CA SER A 71 -24.68 -8.68 0.17
C SER A 71 -25.22 -8.76 1.61
N ALA A 72 -24.51 -8.20 2.59
CA ALA A 72 -24.99 -8.12 3.97
C ALA A 72 -26.26 -7.27 4.10
N TYR A 73 -26.34 -6.15 3.38
CA TYR A 73 -27.54 -5.31 3.35
C TYR A 73 -28.73 -6.02 2.73
N LEU A 74 -28.55 -6.73 1.61
CA LEU A 74 -29.61 -7.49 0.94
C LEU A 74 -30.13 -8.64 1.83
N ASN A 75 -29.22 -9.33 2.53
CA ASN A 75 -29.60 -10.39 3.47
C ASN A 75 -30.38 -9.86 4.67
N TRP A 76 -29.96 -8.71 5.21
CA TRP A 76 -30.71 -8.03 6.27
C TRP A 76 -32.10 -7.59 5.79
N ALA A 77 -32.18 -6.98 4.60
CA ALA A 77 -33.46 -6.55 4.03
C ALA A 77 -34.43 -7.73 3.83
N ARG A 78 -33.91 -8.90 3.44
CA ARG A 78 -34.70 -10.13 3.36
C ARG A 78 -35.19 -10.62 4.73
N ALA A 79 -34.35 -10.56 5.75
CA ALA A 79 -34.73 -10.95 7.12
C ALA A 79 -35.83 -10.05 7.70
N GLU A 80 -35.80 -8.75 7.37
CA GLU A 80 -36.82 -7.77 7.76
C GLU A 80 -38.08 -7.79 6.85
N GLY A 81 -38.15 -8.69 5.87
CA GLY A 81 -39.28 -8.79 4.94
C GLY A 81 -39.39 -7.64 3.93
N LEU A 82 -38.33 -6.85 3.74
CA LEU A 82 -38.25 -5.76 2.77
C LEU A 82 -37.90 -6.25 1.35
N ARG A 83 -37.45 -7.51 1.24
CA ARG A 83 -37.08 -8.19 0.00
C ARG A 83 -37.54 -9.65 0.05
N GLU A 84 -38.17 -10.14 -1.01
CA GLU A 84 -38.64 -11.53 -1.09
C GLU A 84 -37.68 -12.47 -1.84
N ASP A 85 -36.97 -11.94 -2.84
CA ASP A 85 -36.08 -12.71 -3.70
C ASP A 85 -34.70 -12.96 -3.08
N THR A 86 -33.98 -13.95 -3.62
CA THR A 86 -32.67 -14.35 -3.14
C THR A 86 -31.62 -13.26 -3.41
N ASN A 87 -30.60 -13.21 -2.55
CA ASN A 87 -29.52 -12.27 -2.70
C ASN A 87 -28.65 -12.65 -3.92
N PRO A 88 -28.58 -11.82 -4.97
CA PRO A 88 -27.86 -12.13 -6.22
C PRO A 88 -26.36 -12.30 -6.03
N LEU A 89 -25.79 -11.83 -4.91
CA LEU A 89 -24.36 -11.95 -4.61
C LEU A 89 -24.00 -13.23 -3.83
N GLU A 90 -24.97 -14.06 -3.42
CA GLU A 90 -24.69 -15.31 -2.69
C GLU A 90 -23.89 -16.32 -3.52
N SER A 91 -24.16 -16.40 -4.82
CA SER A 91 -23.48 -17.32 -5.75
C SER A 91 -22.16 -16.78 -6.32
N VAL A 92 -21.77 -15.56 -5.94
CA VAL A 92 -20.63 -14.86 -6.54
C VAL A 92 -19.33 -15.16 -5.79
N SER A 93 -18.35 -15.71 -6.51
CA SER A 93 -17.02 -16.03 -5.98
C SER A 93 -16.12 -14.80 -5.90
N LYS A 94 -14.99 -14.94 -5.19
CA LYS A 94 -13.96 -13.88 -5.12
C LYS A 94 -13.36 -13.56 -6.50
N GLU A 95 -13.28 -14.55 -7.40
CA GLU A 95 -12.75 -14.38 -8.76
C GLU A 95 -13.60 -13.45 -9.62
N TRP A 96 -14.92 -13.47 -9.46
CA TRP A 96 -15.80 -12.55 -10.18
C TRP A 96 -15.39 -11.09 -9.94
N PHE A 97 -15.15 -10.70 -8.68
CA PHE A 97 -14.66 -9.35 -8.34
C PHE A 97 -13.25 -9.06 -8.85
N LYS A 98 -12.36 -10.07 -8.92
CA LYS A 98 -11.02 -9.91 -9.48
C LYS A 98 -11.09 -9.58 -10.98
N ASN A 99 -11.97 -10.25 -11.71
CA ASN A 99 -12.14 -10.08 -13.16
C ASN A 99 -12.74 -8.71 -13.55
N MET A 100 -13.40 -8.01 -12.61
CA MET A 100 -13.94 -6.66 -12.84
C MET A 100 -12.87 -5.57 -12.88
N VAL A 101 -11.65 -5.84 -12.38
CA VAL A 101 -10.57 -4.84 -12.31
C VAL A 101 -9.69 -4.96 -13.55
N VAL A 102 -9.80 -3.99 -14.45
CA VAL A 102 -9.23 -4.02 -15.81
C VAL A 102 -7.70 -3.83 -15.84
N ASN A 103 -6.99 -3.64 -14.72
CA ASN A 103 -5.55 -3.37 -14.78
C ASN A 103 -4.77 -3.61 -13.48
N THR A 104 -4.72 -4.84 -12.99
CA THR A 104 -3.90 -5.19 -11.80
C THR A 104 -2.39 -5.00 -12.05
N HIS A 105 -1.90 -5.10 -13.29
CA HIS A 105 -0.47 -4.98 -13.61
C HIS A 105 0.07 -3.55 -13.51
N LYS A 106 -0.75 -2.53 -13.84
CA LYS A 106 -0.39 -1.11 -13.64
C LYS A 106 -0.26 -0.70 -12.17
N GLN A 107 -0.55 -1.60 -11.24
CA GLN A 107 -0.46 -1.30 -9.81
C GLN A 107 0.97 -1.39 -9.27
N PHE A 108 1.87 -2.17 -9.91
CA PHE A 108 3.22 -2.43 -9.39
C PHE A 108 4.28 -1.77 -10.26
N ILE A 109 5.45 -1.56 -9.65
CA ILE A 109 6.59 -0.88 -10.25
C ILE A 109 7.71 -1.92 -10.44
N THR A 110 8.25 -2.03 -11.64
CA THR A 110 9.38 -2.93 -11.91
C THR A 110 10.67 -2.44 -11.25
N LYS A 111 11.66 -3.32 -11.09
CA LYS A 111 13.00 -2.92 -10.62
C LYS A 111 13.62 -1.82 -11.49
N GLN A 112 13.44 -1.90 -12.81
CA GLN A 112 13.97 -0.90 -13.72
C GLN A 112 13.27 0.46 -13.56
N GLU A 113 11.95 0.48 -13.40
CA GLU A 113 11.19 1.71 -13.19
C GLU A 113 11.55 2.37 -11.85
N ILE A 114 11.63 1.60 -10.76
CA ILE A 114 11.99 2.18 -9.45
C ILE A 114 13.41 2.73 -9.45
N ASP A 115 14.35 2.08 -10.15
CA ASP A 115 15.72 2.56 -10.31
C ASP A 115 15.76 3.85 -11.12
N ALA A 116 15.02 3.90 -12.22
CA ALA A 116 14.90 5.12 -13.03
C ALA A 116 14.30 6.29 -12.23
N ILE A 117 13.32 6.03 -11.35
CA ILE A 117 12.76 7.04 -10.45
C ILE A 117 13.82 7.49 -9.43
N ILE A 118 14.52 6.56 -8.80
CA ILE A 118 15.59 6.82 -7.83
C ILE A 118 16.70 7.68 -8.44
N ASP A 119 17.13 7.37 -9.66
CA ASP A 119 18.21 8.08 -10.36
C ASP A 119 17.80 9.50 -10.78
N GLN A 120 16.50 9.78 -10.91
CA GLN A 120 15.95 11.11 -11.25
C GLN A 120 15.57 11.96 -10.03
N CYS A 121 15.65 11.40 -8.82
CA CYS A 121 15.43 12.16 -7.60
C CYS A 121 16.64 13.08 -7.34
N ASN A 122 16.38 14.36 -7.12
CA ASN A 122 17.41 15.35 -6.81
C ASN A 122 17.81 15.36 -5.32
N ASN A 123 17.04 14.67 -4.47
CA ASN A 123 17.30 14.54 -3.04
C ASN A 123 17.62 13.09 -2.68
N ASP A 124 18.82 12.82 -2.17
CA ASP A 124 19.15 11.50 -1.60
C ASP A 124 18.19 11.11 -0.47
N GLN A 125 17.70 12.10 0.29
CA GLN A 125 16.65 11.97 1.30
C GLN A 125 15.34 11.34 0.78
N ASP A 126 15.02 11.53 -0.50
CA ASP A 126 13.83 10.98 -1.14
C ASP A 126 14.15 9.63 -1.80
N SER A 127 15.28 9.55 -2.51
CA SER A 127 15.79 8.32 -3.15
C SER A 127 15.96 7.18 -2.15
N VAL A 128 16.53 7.47 -0.96
CA VAL A 128 16.77 6.45 0.07
C VAL A 128 15.45 5.87 0.61
N ILE A 129 14.37 6.65 0.65
CA ILE A 129 13.05 6.17 1.09
C ILE A 129 12.55 5.10 0.10
N LEU A 130 12.62 5.39 -1.19
CA LEU A 130 12.20 4.46 -2.25
C LEU A 130 13.03 3.17 -2.18
N SER A 131 14.36 3.31 -2.11
CA SER A 131 15.28 2.17 -2.05
C SER A 131 15.05 1.30 -0.82
N LEU A 132 14.91 1.90 0.37
CA LEU A 132 14.69 1.16 1.62
C LEU A 132 13.35 0.41 1.61
N LEU A 133 12.28 1.06 1.15
CA LEU A 133 10.96 0.43 1.03
C LEU A 133 10.99 -0.76 0.07
N PHE A 134 11.61 -0.58 -1.10
CA PHE A 134 11.70 -1.62 -2.11
C PHE A 134 12.53 -2.81 -1.63
N GLU A 135 13.58 -2.55 -0.86
CA GLU A 135 14.44 -3.60 -0.30
C GLU A 135 13.89 -4.25 0.97
N GLY A 136 12.76 -3.77 1.49
CA GLY A 136 11.98 -4.44 2.52
C GLY A 136 11.99 -3.80 3.89
N ALA A 137 12.55 -2.61 4.05
CA ALA A 137 12.35 -1.81 5.25
C ALA A 137 10.94 -1.16 5.23
N GLY A 138 10.31 -1.06 6.39
CA GLY A 138 8.99 -0.46 6.54
C GLY A 138 8.57 -0.42 7.99
N GLY A 139 8.02 -1.53 8.48
CA GLY A 139 7.38 -1.59 9.79
C GLY A 139 6.07 -0.79 9.83
N LYS A 140 5.38 -0.86 10.99
CA LYS A 140 4.15 -0.10 11.20
C LYS A 140 4.44 1.39 11.17
N GLU A 141 3.66 2.15 10.41
CA GLU A 141 3.85 3.59 10.22
C GLU A 141 5.30 3.96 9.82
N VAL A 142 5.87 3.13 8.94
CA VAL A 142 7.25 3.27 8.43
C VAL A 142 8.29 3.41 9.55
N SER A 143 8.06 2.77 10.69
CA SER A 143 8.92 2.84 11.88
C SER A 143 10.36 2.43 11.62
N GLU A 144 10.59 1.38 10.83
CA GLU A 144 11.95 0.91 10.53
C GLU A 144 12.77 1.93 9.73
N LEU A 145 12.11 2.68 8.83
CA LEU A 145 12.74 3.79 8.11
C LEU A 145 13.06 4.94 9.06
N ARG A 146 12.09 5.28 9.92
CA ARG A 146 12.18 6.41 10.85
C ARG A 146 13.19 6.14 11.97
N ASN A 147 13.44 4.89 12.31
CA ASN A 147 14.38 4.46 13.36
C ASN A 147 15.79 4.22 12.83
N LEU A 148 16.03 4.28 11.51
CA LEU A 148 17.32 3.96 10.92
C LEU A 148 18.32 5.10 11.14
N LYS A 149 19.48 4.76 11.70
CA LYS A 149 20.64 5.60 11.95
C LYS A 149 21.90 4.96 11.37
N ARG A 150 23.00 5.72 11.35
CA ARG A 150 24.26 5.26 10.76
C ARG A 150 24.84 4.03 11.47
N GLU A 151 24.72 3.97 12.80
CA GLU A 151 25.25 2.84 13.59
C GLU A 151 24.60 1.48 13.27
N GLN A 152 23.44 1.48 12.61
CA GLN A 152 22.74 0.26 12.20
C GLN A 152 23.13 -0.24 10.80
N VAL A 153 24.06 0.45 10.12
CA VAL A 153 24.48 0.12 8.76
C VAL A 153 25.83 -0.59 8.81
N ASN A 154 25.88 -1.82 8.30
CA ASN A 154 27.12 -2.57 8.14
C ASN A 154 27.61 -2.49 6.69
N ASP A 155 28.62 -1.66 6.44
CA ASP A 155 29.14 -1.39 5.09
C ASP A 155 29.79 -2.64 4.47
N GLU A 156 30.54 -3.41 5.26
CA GLU A 156 31.29 -4.58 4.79
C GLU A 156 30.34 -5.72 4.38
N LYS A 157 29.34 -6.01 5.22
CA LYS A 157 28.35 -7.05 4.96
C LYS A 157 27.24 -6.58 4.03
N ARG A 158 27.11 -5.26 3.82
CA ARG A 158 25.95 -4.62 3.18
C ARG A 158 24.65 -5.09 3.82
N THR A 159 24.54 -4.89 5.13
CA THR A 159 23.34 -5.25 5.90
C THR A 159 22.86 -4.09 6.76
N LEU A 160 21.56 -4.07 7.06
CA LEU A 160 20.91 -3.10 7.94
C LEU A 160 20.27 -3.81 9.12
N ILE A 161 20.44 -3.23 10.32
CA ILE A 161 19.66 -3.60 11.51
C ILE A 161 18.43 -2.67 11.59
N LEU A 162 17.27 -3.20 11.23
CA LEU A 162 16.00 -2.50 11.28
C LEU A 162 15.37 -2.65 12.66
N ILE A 163 14.82 -1.55 13.19
CA ILE A 163 14.14 -1.51 14.50
C ILE A 163 12.72 -1.02 14.29
N ASN A 164 11.71 -1.78 14.71
CA ASN A 164 10.31 -1.40 14.52
C ASN A 164 9.76 -0.53 15.68
N ASP A 165 8.44 -0.29 15.70
CA ASP A 165 7.74 0.52 16.72
C ASP A 165 7.68 -0.14 18.10
N LYS A 166 8.04 -1.42 18.20
CA LYS A 166 8.08 -2.22 19.43
C LYS A 166 9.51 -2.53 19.88
N GLU A 167 10.50 -1.87 19.29
CA GLU A 167 11.94 -2.12 19.53
C GLU A 167 12.41 -3.53 19.12
N GLU A 168 11.61 -4.27 18.35
CA GLU A 168 12.04 -5.55 17.78
C GLU A 168 13.01 -5.28 16.63
N THR A 169 14.07 -6.10 16.55
CA THR A 169 15.13 -5.94 15.57
C THR A 169 15.11 -7.05 14.53
N ARG A 170 15.51 -6.72 13.30
CA ARG A 170 15.82 -7.71 12.26
C ARG A 170 16.92 -7.20 11.34
N GLU A 171 17.69 -8.13 10.81
CA GLU A 171 18.77 -7.82 9.86
C GLU A 171 18.31 -8.13 8.42
N ILE A 172 18.56 -7.21 7.49
CA ILE A 172 18.35 -7.46 6.06
C ILE A 172 19.63 -7.16 5.27
N PRO A 173 19.98 -7.95 4.25
CA PRO A 173 20.97 -7.52 3.25
C PRO A 173 20.51 -6.26 2.52
N ILE A 174 21.39 -5.51 1.88
CA ILE A 174 21.00 -4.42 0.99
C ILE A 174 21.86 -4.37 -0.26
N SER A 175 21.33 -3.74 -1.33
CA SER A 175 22.12 -3.49 -2.53
C SER A 175 23.20 -2.43 -2.29
N GLU A 176 24.21 -2.42 -3.16
CA GLU A 176 25.23 -1.37 -3.16
C GLU A 176 24.63 0.01 -3.44
N GLN A 177 23.60 0.09 -4.29
CA GLN A 177 22.88 1.34 -4.58
C GLN A 177 22.20 1.88 -3.32
N CYS A 178 21.48 1.03 -2.58
CA CYS A 178 20.86 1.41 -1.32
C CYS A 178 21.88 1.92 -0.30
N LEU A 179 23.04 1.25 -0.19
CA LEU A 179 24.10 1.70 0.70
C LEU A 179 24.62 3.10 0.31
N LYS A 180 24.86 3.34 -0.98
CA LYS A 180 25.28 4.67 -1.49
C LYS A 180 24.25 5.74 -1.19
N LEU A 181 22.96 5.44 -1.36
CA LEU A 181 21.87 6.36 -1.05
C LEU A 181 21.75 6.66 0.44
N ILE A 182 21.99 5.68 1.31
CA ILE A 182 22.06 5.90 2.77
C ILE A 182 23.18 6.88 3.10
N ASP A 183 24.39 6.65 2.56
CA ASP A 183 25.52 7.55 2.78
C ASP A 183 25.26 8.96 2.21
N GLY A 184 24.66 9.06 1.03
CA GLY A 184 24.24 10.33 0.42
C GLY A 184 23.23 11.06 1.29
N ALA A 185 22.18 10.36 1.73
CA ALA A 185 21.14 10.91 2.58
C ALA A 185 21.69 11.41 3.93
N ILE A 186 22.69 10.75 4.51
CA ILE A 186 23.37 11.21 5.73
C ILE A 186 24.21 12.46 5.47
N LYS A 187 24.90 12.55 4.34
CA LYS A 187 25.80 13.66 3.99
C LYS A 187 25.07 14.89 3.45
N GLN A 188 23.84 14.72 2.93
CA GLN A 188 23.05 15.80 2.36
C GLN A 188 22.84 16.94 3.37
N LYS A 189 23.07 18.19 2.99
CA LYS A 189 22.88 19.34 3.90
C LYS A 189 21.60 20.11 3.62
N ASP A 190 21.25 20.20 2.35
CA ASP A 190 20.12 20.98 1.88
C ASP A 190 19.13 20.07 1.16
N TYR A 191 17.85 20.25 1.44
CA TYR A 191 16.73 19.59 0.78
C TYR A 191 16.14 20.51 -0.29
N LEU A 192 16.14 20.05 -1.53
CA LEU A 192 15.57 20.76 -2.68
C LEU A 192 14.05 20.58 -2.70
N LYS A 193 13.30 21.66 -2.60
CA LYS A 193 11.83 21.61 -2.58
C LYS A 193 11.26 21.30 -3.96
N GLY A 194 10.16 20.55 -3.99
CA GLY A 194 9.47 20.19 -5.24
C GLY A 194 10.38 19.44 -6.21
N ASN A 195 11.38 18.71 -5.70
CA ASN A 195 12.41 18.04 -6.49
C ASN A 195 13.09 18.96 -7.53
N GLY A 196 13.16 20.28 -7.28
CA GLY A 196 13.78 21.25 -8.20
C GLY A 196 12.83 22.00 -9.13
N GLU A 197 11.55 21.63 -9.20
CA GLU A 197 10.54 22.29 -10.05
C GLU A 197 9.68 23.31 -9.30
N MET A 198 10.29 24.22 -8.55
CA MET A 198 9.53 25.30 -7.91
C MET A 198 9.18 26.42 -8.90
N ARG A 199 7.88 26.55 -9.22
CA ARG A 199 7.33 27.60 -10.12
C ARG A 199 7.03 28.95 -9.44
N ARG A 200 7.61 29.26 -8.26
CA ARG A 200 7.27 30.50 -7.52
C ARG A 200 8.53 31.30 -7.20
N ASP A 201 8.67 32.45 -7.87
CA ASP A 201 9.82 33.38 -7.89
C ASP A 201 10.27 33.93 -6.51
N HIS A 202 9.63 33.57 -5.40
CA HIS A 202 9.87 34.19 -4.09
C HIS A 202 10.06 33.19 -2.92
N LEU A 203 10.14 31.88 -3.19
CA LEU A 203 10.44 30.89 -2.17
C LEU A 203 11.87 30.38 -2.32
N LYS A 204 12.61 30.27 -1.21
CA LYS A 204 13.92 29.58 -1.21
C LYS A 204 13.74 28.17 -1.77
N GLU A 205 14.48 27.86 -2.83
CA GLU A 205 14.51 26.56 -3.52
C GLU A 205 14.92 25.43 -2.60
N THR A 206 15.78 25.72 -1.62
CA THR A 206 16.27 24.74 -0.66
C THR A 206 15.80 25.03 0.78
N SER A 207 15.84 23.99 1.59
CA SER A 207 15.73 24.05 3.05
C SER A 207 16.85 23.24 3.69
N GLU A 208 17.57 23.83 4.63
CA GLU A 208 18.58 23.14 5.45
C GLU A 208 17.96 21.93 6.17
N LEU A 209 18.64 20.78 6.15
CA LEU A 209 18.25 19.58 6.88
C LEU A 209 18.72 19.65 8.33
N ILE A 210 17.89 19.17 9.26
CA ILE A 210 18.24 19.13 10.68
C ILE A 210 19.12 17.91 10.94
N GLU A 211 20.26 18.09 11.60
CA GLU A 211 21.10 16.97 12.06
C GLU A 211 20.48 16.28 13.27
N THR A 212 19.99 15.05 13.09
CA THR A 212 19.29 14.27 14.13
C THR A 212 19.89 12.90 14.40
N GLY A 213 20.97 12.52 13.70
CA GLY A 213 21.58 11.18 13.76
C GLY A 213 20.83 10.09 12.96
N TYR A 214 19.58 10.35 12.54
CA TYR A 214 18.82 9.47 11.68
C TYR A 214 19.21 9.64 10.20
N VAL A 215 19.03 8.58 9.40
CA VAL A 215 19.26 8.60 7.95
C VAL A 215 18.25 9.54 7.28
N ILE A 216 16.97 9.40 7.62
CA ILE A 216 15.90 10.26 7.11
C ILE A 216 15.73 11.44 8.07
N ARG A 217 15.86 12.65 7.52
CA ARG A 217 15.91 13.89 8.30
C ARG A 217 14.85 14.89 7.86
N PRO A 218 14.25 15.63 8.81
CA PRO A 218 13.32 16.69 8.47
C PRO A 218 14.07 17.94 7.99
N ALA A 219 13.43 18.70 7.10
CA ALA A 219 13.87 20.04 6.74
C ALA A 219 13.56 21.02 7.89
N LYS A 220 14.45 21.99 8.12
CA LYS A 220 14.30 23.03 9.14
C LYS A 220 13.08 23.90 8.84
N THR A 221 12.13 23.91 9.77
CA THR A 221 10.95 24.80 9.74
C THR A 221 10.97 25.73 10.96
N ARG A 222 9.98 26.62 11.10
CA ARG A 222 9.90 27.53 12.26
C ARG A 222 9.66 26.80 13.59
N ASN A 223 9.05 25.62 13.56
CA ASN A 223 8.77 24.78 14.73
C ASN A 223 9.61 23.51 14.62
N VAL A 224 10.83 23.54 15.13
CA VAL A 224 11.77 22.41 15.07
C VAL A 224 11.60 21.52 16.29
N HIS A 225 11.19 20.27 16.07
CA HIS A 225 11.42 19.18 17.02
C HIS A 225 12.66 18.41 16.57
N MET A 226 13.69 18.33 17.41
CA MET A 226 14.94 17.60 17.15
C MET A 226 14.75 16.10 17.38
N GLU A 227 13.76 15.53 16.73
CA GLU A 227 13.31 14.16 16.96
C GLU A 227 13.19 13.39 15.66
N GLN A 228 12.89 12.10 15.81
CA GLN A 228 12.53 11.21 14.73
C GLN A 228 11.49 11.85 13.79
N VAL A 229 11.62 11.63 12.48
CA VAL A 229 10.63 12.13 11.51
C VAL A 229 9.26 11.49 11.73
N SER A 230 8.19 12.29 11.56
CA SER A 230 6.82 11.78 11.59
C SER A 230 6.54 10.89 10.38
N PRO A 231 5.62 9.91 10.48
CA PRO A 231 5.23 9.08 9.34
C PRO A 231 4.62 9.91 8.21
N HIS A 232 3.93 11.00 8.55
CA HIS A 232 3.33 11.93 7.58
C HIS A 232 4.36 12.62 6.69
N LEU A 233 5.59 12.85 7.19
CA LEU A 233 6.67 13.41 6.37
C LEU A 233 7.04 12.45 5.23
N ILE A 234 7.19 11.16 5.53
CA ILE A 234 7.52 10.14 4.52
C ILE A 234 6.36 10.00 3.52
N TYR A 235 5.12 9.95 4.00
CA TYR A 235 3.95 9.89 3.10
C TYR A 235 3.84 11.13 2.21
N GLY A 236 4.13 12.32 2.75
CA GLY A 236 4.16 13.57 1.98
C GLY A 236 5.26 13.57 0.91
N ARG A 237 6.45 13.06 1.22
CA ARG A 237 7.54 12.92 0.23
C ARG A 237 7.15 11.97 -0.90
N LEU A 238 6.59 10.81 -0.58
CA LEU A 238 6.11 9.87 -1.61
C LEU A 238 5.03 10.48 -2.49
N HIS A 239 4.12 11.27 -1.93
CA HIS A 239 3.09 11.95 -2.71
C HIS A 239 3.67 13.06 -3.60
N ALA A 240 4.65 13.82 -3.12
CA ALA A 240 5.34 14.81 -3.94
C ALA A 240 6.09 14.17 -5.12
N LEU A 241 6.73 13.01 -4.91
CA LEU A 241 7.36 12.24 -5.99
C LEU A 241 6.33 11.68 -6.96
N GLU A 242 5.19 11.19 -6.47
CA GLU A 242 4.07 10.73 -7.30
C GLU A 242 3.61 11.82 -8.27
N GLU A 243 3.36 13.03 -7.76
CA GLU A 243 2.95 14.18 -8.57
C GLU A 243 4.06 14.61 -9.55
N TYR A 244 5.31 14.66 -9.10
CA TYR A 244 6.45 15.07 -9.90
C TYR A 244 6.68 14.15 -11.11
N PHE A 245 6.65 12.84 -10.88
CA PHE A 245 6.87 11.85 -11.95
C PHE A 245 5.60 11.50 -12.73
N GLY A 246 4.44 12.07 -12.37
CA GLY A 246 3.17 11.74 -13.00
C GLY A 246 2.79 10.27 -12.84
N LEU A 247 3.10 9.68 -11.70
CA LEU A 247 2.86 8.27 -11.40
C LEU A 247 1.50 8.08 -10.74
N ASP A 248 0.91 6.89 -10.91
CA ASP A 248 -0.28 6.50 -10.18
C ASP A 248 0.08 5.57 -9.01
N ASN A 249 -0.40 5.88 -7.81
CA ASN A 249 -0.32 5.02 -6.62
C ASN A 249 1.10 4.74 -6.08
N LEU A 250 2.00 5.73 -6.14
CA LEU A 250 3.29 5.64 -5.46
C LEU A 250 3.08 5.72 -3.93
N ARG A 251 2.92 4.54 -3.32
CA ARG A 251 2.61 4.37 -1.90
C ARG A 251 3.58 3.36 -1.29
N VAL A 252 3.77 3.43 0.03
CA VAL A 252 4.60 2.48 0.81
C VAL A 252 4.30 1.03 0.43
N LYS A 253 3.02 0.66 0.47
CA LYS A 253 2.58 -0.70 0.19
C LYS A 253 2.82 -1.12 -1.26
N THR A 254 2.68 -0.20 -2.22
CA THR A 254 2.96 -0.45 -3.63
C THR A 254 4.44 -0.75 -3.85
N ILE A 255 5.33 0.09 -3.29
CA ILE A 255 6.78 -0.06 -3.42
C ILE A 255 7.25 -1.36 -2.75
N GLN A 256 6.78 -1.65 -1.53
CA GLN A 256 7.13 -2.89 -0.83
C GLN A 256 6.66 -4.14 -1.57
N ARG A 257 5.41 -4.16 -2.06
CA ARG A 257 4.91 -5.30 -2.84
C ARG A 257 5.68 -5.48 -4.14
N SER A 258 6.04 -4.38 -4.79
CA SER A 258 6.90 -4.40 -5.97
C SER A 258 8.26 -5.02 -5.67
N GLY A 259 8.87 -4.67 -4.54
CA GLY A 259 10.08 -5.30 -4.03
C GLY A 259 9.92 -6.80 -3.73
N MET A 260 8.78 -7.20 -3.15
CA MET A 260 8.46 -8.62 -2.93
C MET A 260 8.34 -9.39 -4.24
N ILE A 261 7.74 -8.80 -5.28
CA ILE A 261 7.63 -9.43 -6.61
C ILE A 261 9.01 -9.56 -7.24
N TRP A 262 9.85 -8.52 -7.17
CA TRP A 262 11.24 -8.59 -7.64
C TRP A 262 12.03 -9.69 -6.93
N MET A 263 11.94 -9.77 -5.60
CA MET A 263 12.56 -10.87 -4.86
C MET A 263 11.98 -12.23 -5.26
N GLY A 264 10.67 -12.31 -5.51
CA GLY A 264 10.01 -13.50 -6.05
C GLY A 264 10.59 -13.93 -7.40
N LYS A 265 10.83 -12.99 -8.33
CA LYS A 265 11.53 -13.26 -9.59
C LYS A 265 12.92 -13.83 -9.35
N GLN A 266 13.72 -13.21 -8.49
CA GLN A 266 15.07 -13.68 -8.18
C GLN A 266 15.08 -15.09 -7.57
N LEU A 267 14.10 -15.39 -6.71
CA LEU A 267 13.94 -16.72 -6.11
C LEU A 267 13.48 -17.75 -7.14
N LEU A 268 12.55 -17.38 -8.02
CA LEU A 268 12.08 -18.25 -9.11
C LEU A 268 13.22 -18.57 -10.09
N GLU A 269 14.07 -17.60 -10.42
CA GLU A 269 15.26 -17.81 -11.25
C GLU A 269 16.31 -18.71 -10.57
N ARG A 270 16.49 -18.56 -9.26
CA ARG A 270 17.46 -19.32 -8.47
C ARG A 270 17.03 -20.77 -8.23
N ASP A 271 15.76 -20.96 -7.88
CA ASP A 271 15.23 -22.23 -7.36
C ASP A 271 14.32 -22.96 -8.35
N CYS A 272 13.96 -22.33 -9.47
CA CYS A 272 12.97 -22.82 -10.44
C CYS A 272 11.56 -23.06 -9.86
N GLU A 273 11.27 -22.55 -8.66
CA GLU A 273 9.94 -22.64 -8.04
C GLU A 273 9.65 -21.48 -7.08
N LEU A 274 8.36 -21.24 -6.82
CA LEU A 274 7.88 -20.37 -5.73
C LEU A 274 7.04 -21.20 -4.75
N GLY A 275 7.75 -21.95 -3.91
CA GLY A 275 7.20 -22.78 -2.83
C GLY A 275 7.18 -22.07 -1.47
N LYS A 276 6.82 -22.82 -0.43
CA LYS A 276 6.70 -22.31 0.95
C LYS A 276 7.98 -21.64 1.43
N GLU A 277 9.14 -22.27 1.18
CA GLU A 277 10.45 -21.77 1.60
C GLU A 277 10.79 -20.42 0.95
N GLN A 278 10.51 -20.26 -0.34
CA GLN A 278 10.72 -18.99 -1.06
C GLN A 278 9.83 -17.88 -0.50
N TYR A 279 8.54 -18.16 -0.24
CA TYR A 279 7.68 -17.15 0.38
C TYR A 279 8.10 -16.82 1.82
N TYR A 280 8.65 -17.78 2.57
CA TYR A 280 9.19 -17.53 3.91
C TYR A 280 10.38 -16.57 3.84
N ALA A 281 11.29 -16.75 2.87
CA ALA A 281 12.39 -15.83 2.65
C ALA A 281 11.90 -14.40 2.34
N ILE A 282 10.84 -14.26 1.52
CA ILE A 282 10.21 -12.95 1.26
C ILE A 282 9.59 -12.40 2.55
N CYS A 283 8.87 -13.22 3.32
CA CYS A 283 8.25 -12.78 4.56
C CYS A 283 9.29 -12.29 5.59
N GLU A 284 10.42 -12.97 5.73
CA GLU A 284 11.55 -12.56 6.58
C GLU A 284 12.15 -11.22 6.11
N ARG A 285 12.41 -11.13 4.80
CA ARG A 285 12.98 -9.94 4.17
C ARG A 285 12.11 -8.69 4.34
N PHE A 286 10.79 -8.83 4.32
CA PHE A 286 9.85 -7.71 4.38
C PHE A 286 9.11 -7.57 5.72
N GLY A 287 9.51 -8.33 6.75
CA GLY A 287 8.94 -8.22 8.09
C GLY A 287 7.46 -8.59 8.17
N VAL A 288 7.00 -9.55 7.35
CA VAL A 288 5.60 -10.01 7.36
C VAL A 288 5.30 -10.70 8.69
N SER A 289 4.19 -10.35 9.33
CA SER A 289 3.84 -10.91 10.64
C SER A 289 3.58 -12.42 10.58
N LYS A 290 3.98 -13.11 11.66
CA LYS A 290 3.60 -14.50 11.90
C LYS A 290 2.27 -14.56 12.67
N VAL A 291 1.50 -15.61 12.41
CA VAL A 291 0.27 -15.93 13.13
C VAL A 291 0.34 -17.34 13.68
N MET A 292 -0.47 -17.61 14.70
CA MET A 292 -0.61 -18.96 15.24
C MET A 292 -1.48 -19.79 14.30
N ASN A 293 -0.89 -20.84 13.72
CA ASN A 293 -1.57 -21.81 12.89
C ASN A 293 -1.54 -23.17 13.60
N GLY A 294 -2.63 -23.48 14.32
CA GLY A 294 -2.64 -24.57 15.28
C GLY A 294 -1.66 -24.32 16.43
N ASN A 295 -0.65 -25.19 16.56
CA ASN A 295 0.40 -25.07 17.58
C ASN A 295 1.74 -24.53 17.03
N LYS A 296 1.75 -23.95 15.83
CA LYS A 296 2.97 -23.44 15.17
C LYS A 296 2.82 -21.97 14.80
N LEU A 297 3.88 -21.20 15.03
CA LEU A 297 3.98 -19.81 14.60
C LEU A 297 4.48 -19.78 13.15
N GLU A 298 3.62 -19.40 12.20
CA GLU A 298 3.91 -19.41 10.76
C GLU A 298 3.65 -18.05 10.12
N TYR A 299 4.35 -17.71 9.05
CA TYR A 299 4.07 -16.50 8.27
C TYR A 299 2.70 -16.58 7.58
N LEU A 300 2.03 -15.43 7.42
CA LEU A 300 0.84 -15.30 6.55
C LEU A 300 1.22 -15.25 5.06
N TRP A 301 2.00 -16.22 4.62
CA TRP A 301 2.58 -16.24 3.27
C TRP A 301 1.55 -16.47 2.16
N TRP A 302 0.41 -17.10 2.46
CA TRP A 302 -0.66 -17.35 1.48
C TRP A 302 -1.18 -16.07 0.82
N GLY A 303 -1.22 -14.96 1.55
CA GLY A 303 -1.62 -13.66 1.01
C GLY A 303 -0.62 -13.07 0.01
N LEU A 304 0.64 -13.54 0.00
CA LEU A 304 1.62 -13.12 -0.99
C LEU A 304 1.30 -13.72 -2.37
N LYS A 305 0.76 -14.95 -2.43
CA LYS A 305 0.41 -15.61 -3.71
C LYS A 305 -0.55 -14.82 -4.59
N ASP A 306 -1.38 -13.96 -3.98
CA ASP A 306 -2.30 -13.10 -4.72
C ASP A 306 -1.57 -12.08 -5.62
N PHE A 307 -0.29 -11.76 -5.35
CA PHE A 307 0.48 -10.77 -6.12
C PHE A 307 1.95 -11.15 -6.39
N VAL A 308 2.53 -12.10 -5.66
CA VAL A 308 3.83 -12.70 -5.96
C VAL A 308 3.56 -14.11 -6.48
N ASN A 309 3.51 -14.25 -7.78
CA ASN A 309 3.29 -15.53 -8.46
C ASN A 309 3.91 -15.48 -9.87
N PRO A 310 4.13 -16.63 -10.53
CA PRO A 310 4.76 -16.68 -11.85
C PRO A 310 4.06 -15.80 -12.90
N ASP A 311 2.72 -15.80 -12.94
CA ASP A 311 1.96 -15.02 -13.93
C ASP A 311 2.20 -13.52 -13.75
N MET A 312 2.20 -13.02 -12.51
CA MET A 312 2.49 -11.62 -12.22
C MET A 312 3.95 -11.24 -12.50
N ILE A 313 4.88 -12.17 -12.22
CA ILE A 313 6.30 -11.95 -12.52
C ILE A 313 6.51 -11.86 -14.04
N ALA A 314 5.97 -12.80 -14.80
CA ALA A 314 6.01 -12.78 -16.26
C ALA A 314 5.39 -11.48 -16.80
N ALA A 315 4.19 -11.10 -16.33
CA ALA A 315 3.52 -9.90 -16.80
C ALA A 315 4.27 -8.58 -16.52
N LEU A 316 5.18 -8.54 -15.53
CA LEU A 316 5.97 -7.34 -15.20
C LEU A 316 7.38 -7.35 -15.79
N TYR A 317 7.94 -8.51 -16.12
CA TYR A 317 9.36 -8.65 -16.44
C TYR A 317 9.66 -9.43 -17.73
N GLU A 318 8.65 -9.93 -18.44
CA GLU A 318 8.76 -10.65 -19.73
C GLU A 318 7.89 -9.99 -20.81
#